data_AF-F8E8J4-F1
#
_entry.id   AF-F8E8J4-F1
#
_cell.length_a   1.000
_cell.length_b   1.000
_cell.length_c   1.000
_cell.angle_alpha   90.00
_cell.angle_beta   90.00
_cell.angle_gamma   90.00
#
_symmetry.space_group_name_H-M   'P 1'
#
loop_
_entity.id
_entity.type
_entity.pdbx_description
1 polymer ?
#
loop_
_entity_poly.entity_id
_entity_poly.type
_entity_poly.pdbx_seq_one_letter_code
_entity_poly.pdbx_strand_id
1 'polypeptide(L)'
;MIKYSKIYFLLKNSEFYYALLNIRRYKNVKVNKNTLIVIEGFPRCANTFAFQIFKKSLSLQGLNHSGKIARHIHTTTQIKHGIKNNIPVLILIRNPLDAIASLLIKFFDLNDLERVKKLIDNSLYYYIIFYNKVQQNKGKIVISDFVQTINNYDLVINNVNQKFGTSFKVIIPNKKVEDEVFAKIKEANFAKVNFDEKKLAIPSEKKKDEKYKLGTLILKSKLYDKARIIYKNVIES
;
A
#
# COMPACT_ATOMS: atom_id res chain seq x y z
N MET A 1 7.03 -14.98 -16.43
CA MET A 1 6.92 -13.70 -15.67
C MET A 1 5.47 -13.17 -15.77
N ILE A 2 4.58 -13.63 -14.90
CA ILE A 2 3.11 -13.37 -14.97
C ILE A 2 2.66 -12.22 -14.04
N LYS A 3 3.51 -11.79 -13.10
CA LYS A 3 3.20 -10.72 -12.12
C LYS A 3 2.84 -9.41 -12.84
N TYR A 4 1.73 -8.81 -12.42
CA TYR A 4 1.18 -7.56 -12.96
C TYR A 4 0.67 -7.63 -14.41
N SER A 5 0.26 -8.81 -14.89
CA SER A 5 -0.66 -8.92 -16.03
C SER A 5 -2.12 -8.70 -15.58
N LYS A 6 -3.02 -8.39 -16.52
CA LYS A 6 -4.47 -8.31 -16.24
C LYS A 6 -5.02 -9.61 -15.61
N ILE A 7 -4.60 -10.77 -16.14
CA ILE A 7 -4.99 -12.09 -15.62
C ILE A 7 -4.49 -12.29 -14.19
N TYR A 8 -3.22 -11.95 -13.92
CA TYR A 8 -2.67 -12.02 -12.56
C TYR A 8 -3.51 -11.20 -11.58
N PHE A 9 -3.95 -10.00 -11.97
CA PHE A 9 -4.80 -9.17 -11.12
C PHE A 9 -6.18 -9.79 -10.85
N LEU A 10 -6.84 -10.31 -11.88
CA LEU A 10 -8.14 -10.99 -11.73
C LEU A 10 -8.04 -12.16 -10.76
N LEU A 11 -7.03 -13.02 -10.97
CA LEU A 11 -6.73 -14.13 -10.07
C LEU A 11 -6.49 -13.63 -8.64
N LYS A 12 -5.65 -12.59 -8.48
CA LYS A 12 -5.28 -12.06 -7.16
C LYS A 12 -6.48 -11.57 -6.34
N ASN A 13 -7.55 -11.10 -7.00
CA ASN A 13 -8.76 -10.59 -6.33
C ASN A 13 -9.89 -11.62 -6.28
N SER A 14 -9.62 -12.87 -6.61
CA SER A 14 -10.57 -13.97 -6.41
C SER A 14 -10.55 -14.48 -4.96
N GLU A 15 -11.69 -14.97 -4.48
CA GLU A 15 -11.75 -15.68 -3.19
C GLU A 15 -10.89 -16.96 -3.24
N PHE A 16 -10.78 -17.61 -4.40
CA PHE A 16 -9.93 -18.78 -4.62
C PHE A 16 -8.46 -18.49 -4.33
N TYR A 17 -7.90 -17.44 -4.94
CA TYR A 17 -6.53 -17.02 -4.65
C TYR A 17 -6.35 -16.64 -3.19
N TYR A 18 -7.31 -15.92 -2.60
CA TYR A 18 -7.26 -15.53 -1.20
C TYR A 18 -7.26 -16.74 -0.25
N ALA A 19 -8.01 -17.79 -0.57
CA ALA A 19 -8.03 -19.05 0.17
C ALA A 19 -6.67 -19.77 0.09
N LEU A 20 -6.04 -19.81 -1.09
CA LEU A 20 -4.73 -20.45 -1.30
C LEU A 20 -3.57 -19.76 -0.55
N LEU A 21 -3.72 -18.50 -0.14
CA LEU A 21 -2.72 -17.81 0.68
C LEU A 21 -2.56 -18.42 2.09
N ASN A 22 -3.39 -19.38 2.49
CA ASN A 22 -3.32 -20.04 3.79
C ASN A 22 -2.07 -20.93 4.01
N ILE A 23 -1.22 -21.12 2.99
CA ILE A 23 0.06 -21.83 3.13
C ILE A 23 1.07 -20.92 3.84
N ARG A 24 1.49 -21.30 5.06
CA ARG A 24 2.48 -20.75 6.05
C ARG A 24 3.00 -19.29 5.89
N ARG A 25 3.38 -18.84 4.70
CA ARG A 25 4.00 -17.55 4.38
C ARG A 25 3.11 -16.32 4.64
N TYR A 26 1.78 -16.43 4.63
CA TYR A 26 0.87 -15.28 4.81
C TYR A 26 0.02 -15.31 6.08
N LYS A 27 0.21 -16.30 6.97
CA LYS A 27 -0.63 -16.48 8.18
C LYS A 27 -0.70 -15.23 9.06
N ASN A 28 0.41 -14.50 9.19
CA ASN A 28 0.51 -13.32 10.07
C ASN A 28 0.17 -12.00 9.36
N VAL A 29 -0.21 -12.02 8.08
CA VAL A 29 -0.55 -10.82 7.29
C VAL A 29 -1.93 -10.91 6.64
N LYS A 30 -2.62 -12.05 6.78
CA LYS A 30 -4.00 -12.26 6.36
C LYS A 30 -4.96 -11.94 7.52
N VAL A 31 -6.14 -11.44 7.20
CA VAL A 31 -7.26 -11.36 8.15
C VAL A 31 -7.47 -12.73 8.81
N ASN A 32 -7.51 -12.71 10.13
CA ASN A 32 -7.72 -13.88 10.98
C ASN A 32 -8.42 -13.43 12.28
N LYS A 33 -8.82 -14.38 13.13
CA LYS A 33 -9.55 -14.11 14.39
C LYS A 33 -8.86 -13.14 15.36
N ASN A 34 -7.53 -12.97 15.27
CA ASN A 34 -6.76 -12.09 16.14
C ASN A 34 -6.50 -10.72 15.50
N THR A 35 -6.92 -10.49 14.26
CA THR A 35 -6.64 -9.25 13.53
C THR A 35 -7.38 -8.08 14.19
N LEU A 36 -6.64 -7.02 14.53
CA LEU A 36 -7.16 -5.78 15.11
C LEU A 36 -7.32 -4.68 14.06
N ILE A 37 -6.55 -4.72 12.97
CA ILE A 37 -6.64 -3.76 11.88
C ILE A 37 -6.20 -4.37 10.55
N VAL A 38 -6.87 -3.98 9.48
CA VAL A 38 -6.46 -4.22 8.09
C VAL A 38 -5.83 -2.95 7.55
N ILE A 39 -4.58 -3.03 7.08
CA ILE A 39 -3.88 -1.93 6.41
C ILE A 39 -3.56 -2.36 4.99
N GLU A 40 -4.26 -1.76 4.03
CA GLU A 40 -4.10 -2.09 2.62
C GLU A 40 -4.01 -0.83 1.75
N GLY A 41 -3.55 -1.01 0.53
CA GLY A 41 -3.41 0.07 -0.43
C GLY A 41 -2.74 -0.46 -1.69
N PHE A 42 -2.80 0.30 -2.77
CA PHE A 42 -1.97 -0.03 -3.93
C PHE A 42 -0.49 -0.02 -3.51
N PRO A 43 0.38 -0.89 -4.06
CA PRO A 43 1.79 -0.88 -3.73
C PRO A 43 2.39 0.54 -3.81
N ARG A 44 3.36 0.84 -2.95
CA ARG A 44 4.05 2.15 -2.90
C ARG A 44 3.20 3.34 -2.41
N CYS A 45 2.01 3.09 -1.87
CA CYS A 45 1.20 4.07 -1.13
C CYS A 45 1.47 3.97 0.39
N ALA A 46 2.71 4.13 0.84
CA ALA A 46 3.09 4.13 2.28
C ALA A 46 2.74 2.88 3.15
N ASN A 47 2.27 1.78 2.56
CA ASN A 47 1.90 0.54 3.27
C ASN A 47 2.89 0.08 4.36
N THR A 48 4.20 0.04 4.05
CA THR A 48 5.19 -0.41 5.03
C THR A 48 5.35 0.59 6.17
N PHE A 49 5.24 1.89 5.89
CA PHE A 49 5.34 2.94 6.91
C PHE A 49 4.17 2.84 7.89
N ALA A 50 2.94 2.83 7.39
CA ALA A 50 1.73 2.67 8.21
C ALA A 50 1.79 1.40 9.07
N PHE A 51 2.27 0.28 8.52
CA PHE A 51 2.47 -0.93 9.31
C PHE A 51 3.45 -0.72 10.48
N GLN A 52 4.57 -0.04 10.28
CA GLN A 52 5.54 0.19 11.35
C GLN A 52 4.98 1.12 12.44
N ILE A 53 4.20 2.13 12.05
CA ILE A 53 3.48 3.02 12.97
C ILE A 53 2.49 2.23 13.82
N PHE A 54 1.57 1.48 13.19
CA PHE A 54 0.59 0.67 13.94
C PHE A 54 1.24 -0.44 14.76
N LYS A 55 2.35 -1.02 14.29
CA LYS A 55 3.16 -1.95 15.07
C LYS A 55 3.69 -1.28 16.34
N LYS A 56 4.26 -0.08 16.24
CA LYS A 56 4.77 0.69 17.39
C LYS A 56 3.63 1.05 18.34
N SER A 57 2.46 1.44 17.82
CA SER A 57 1.24 1.71 18.60
C SER A 57 0.87 0.49 19.43
N LEU A 58 0.77 -0.70 18.82
CA LEU A 58 0.47 -1.94 19.54
C LEU A 58 1.51 -2.27 20.60
N SER A 59 2.81 -2.09 20.29
CA SER A 59 3.89 -2.34 21.26
C SER A 59 3.82 -1.40 22.48
N LEU A 60 3.43 -0.14 22.30
CA LEU A 60 3.21 0.81 23.40
C LEU A 60 2.02 0.42 24.30
N GLN A 61 1.14 -0.46 23.82
CA GLN A 61 0.03 -1.03 24.58
C GLN A 61 0.38 -2.40 25.18
N GLY A 62 1.65 -2.82 25.13
CA GLY A 62 2.08 -4.15 25.59
C GLY A 62 1.63 -5.30 24.68
N LEU A 63 1.14 -5.02 23.47
CA LEU A 63 0.62 -6.04 22.56
C LEU A 63 1.67 -6.54 21.57
N ASN A 64 1.74 -7.86 21.40
CA ASN A 64 2.47 -8.46 20.28
C ASN A 64 1.71 -8.21 18.97
N HIS A 65 2.38 -7.61 17.99
CA HIS A 65 1.87 -7.33 16.64
C HIS A 65 1.63 -8.55 15.74
N SER A 66 2.19 -9.72 16.05
CA SER A 66 2.11 -10.92 15.19
C SER A 66 0.65 -11.35 14.96
N GLY A 67 0.19 -11.34 13.72
CA GLY A 67 -1.19 -11.70 13.36
C GLY A 67 -2.26 -10.66 13.74
N LYS A 68 -1.87 -9.54 14.36
CA LYS A 68 -2.77 -8.43 14.74
C LYS A 68 -3.00 -7.41 13.62
N ILE A 69 -2.09 -7.33 12.65
CA ILE A 69 -2.19 -6.41 11.51
C ILE A 69 -2.22 -7.20 10.21
N ALA A 70 -3.38 -7.25 9.55
CA ALA A 70 -3.51 -7.80 8.21
C ALA A 70 -3.06 -6.77 7.17
N ARG A 71 -2.21 -7.16 6.20
CA ARG A 71 -1.53 -6.24 5.28
C ARG A 71 -0.86 -6.91 4.08
N HIS A 72 -0.35 -6.11 3.14
CA HIS A 72 0.59 -6.49 2.07
C HIS A 72 0.13 -7.61 1.12
N ILE A 73 -1.13 -8.02 1.19
CA ILE A 73 -1.69 -8.90 0.17
C ILE A 73 -2.05 -8.03 -1.04
N HIS A 74 -2.39 -6.74 -0.84
CA HIS A 74 -2.77 -5.80 -1.90
C HIS A 74 -3.88 -6.42 -2.73
N THR A 75 -4.99 -6.75 -2.08
CA THR A 75 -6.19 -7.32 -2.72
C THR A 75 -7.43 -6.71 -2.11
N THR A 76 -8.45 -6.50 -2.93
CA THR A 76 -9.74 -6.02 -2.45
C THR A 76 -10.49 -7.09 -1.66
N THR A 77 -10.11 -8.37 -1.82
CA THR A 77 -10.64 -9.48 -1.03
C THR A 77 -10.27 -9.34 0.45
N GLN A 78 -9.01 -9.01 0.78
CA GLN A 78 -8.61 -8.73 2.16
C GLN A 78 -9.45 -7.61 2.80
N ILE A 79 -9.69 -6.52 2.05
CA ILE A 79 -10.53 -5.40 2.47
C ILE A 79 -11.95 -5.89 2.79
N LYS A 80 -12.56 -6.66 1.88
CA LYS A 80 -13.89 -7.24 2.04
C LYS A 80 -13.97 -8.13 3.29
N HIS A 81 -12.95 -8.94 3.56
CA HIS A 81 -12.89 -9.77 4.78
C HIS A 81 -12.79 -8.89 6.04
N GLY A 82 -12.02 -7.81 6.02
CA GLY A 82 -11.98 -6.85 7.14
C GLY A 82 -13.35 -6.23 7.43
N ILE A 83 -14.01 -5.71 6.39
CA ILE A 83 -15.35 -5.11 6.49
C ILE A 83 -16.37 -6.11 7.02
N LYS A 84 -16.41 -7.33 6.46
CA LYS A 84 -17.37 -8.37 6.88
C LYS A 84 -17.24 -8.79 8.34
N ASN A 85 -16.03 -8.69 8.91
CA ASN A 85 -15.75 -9.07 10.29
C ASN A 85 -15.73 -7.86 11.24
N ASN A 86 -16.21 -6.68 10.80
CA ASN A 86 -16.18 -5.43 11.57
C ASN A 86 -14.78 -5.07 12.11
N ILE A 87 -13.73 -5.46 11.39
CA ILE A 87 -12.35 -5.11 11.73
C ILE A 87 -12.06 -3.72 11.16
N PRO A 88 -11.42 -2.81 11.91
CA PRO A 88 -10.94 -1.53 11.39
C PRO A 88 -10.15 -1.70 10.09
N VAL A 89 -10.52 -0.95 9.05
CA VAL A 89 -9.85 -0.99 7.75
C VAL A 89 -9.30 0.38 7.41
N LEU A 90 -7.98 0.46 7.28
CA LEU A 90 -7.23 1.63 6.81
C LEU A 90 -6.76 1.38 5.37
N ILE A 91 -7.22 2.22 4.44
CA ILE A 91 -6.80 2.23 3.05
C ILE A 91 -5.85 3.39 2.78
N LEU A 92 -4.69 3.08 2.24
CA LEU A 92 -3.66 4.04 1.91
C LEU A 92 -3.67 4.32 0.42
N ILE A 93 -3.65 5.60 0.05
CA ILE A 93 -3.68 6.04 -1.34
C ILE A 93 -2.57 7.06 -1.63
N ARG A 94 -2.09 7.09 -2.87
CA ARG A 94 -1.08 8.04 -3.34
C ARG A 94 -1.42 8.46 -4.76
N ASN A 95 -1.02 9.68 -5.14
CA ASN A 95 -1.10 10.14 -6.53
C ASN A 95 -0.62 9.02 -7.49
N PRO A 96 -1.41 8.67 -8.52
CA PRO A 96 -1.13 7.52 -9.38
C PRO A 96 0.21 7.66 -10.11
N LEU A 97 0.60 8.87 -10.52
CA LEU A 97 1.88 9.14 -11.17
C LEU A 97 3.05 8.67 -10.29
N ASP A 98 3.05 9.10 -9.03
CA ASP A 98 4.10 8.77 -8.08
C ASP A 98 4.08 7.30 -7.66
N ALA A 99 2.89 6.74 -7.43
CA ALA A 99 2.72 5.36 -7.01
C ALA A 99 3.25 4.39 -8.08
N ILE A 100 2.88 4.64 -9.34
CA ILE A 100 3.25 3.79 -10.48
C ILE A 100 4.73 3.97 -10.81
N ALA A 101 5.23 5.21 -10.89
CA ALA A 101 6.66 5.42 -11.12
C ALA A 101 7.51 4.72 -10.04
N SER A 102 7.12 4.86 -8.76
CA SER A 102 7.83 4.17 -7.66
C SER A 102 7.70 2.65 -7.73
N LEU A 103 6.59 2.11 -8.24
CA LEU A 103 6.39 0.67 -8.41
C LEU A 103 7.33 0.14 -9.49
N LEU A 104 7.39 0.83 -10.63
CA LEU A 104 8.18 0.42 -11.78
C LEU A 104 9.68 0.43 -11.47
N ILE A 105 10.20 1.54 -10.93
CA ILE A 105 11.60 1.68 -10.50
C ILE A 105 12.01 0.58 -9.50
N LYS A 106 11.11 0.21 -8.58
CA LYS A 106 11.42 -0.75 -7.51
C LYS A 106 11.48 -2.19 -7.99
N PHE A 107 10.66 -2.59 -8.97
CA PHE A 107 10.41 -4.01 -9.25
C PHE A 107 10.74 -4.46 -10.66
N PHE A 108 11.09 -3.54 -11.57
CA PHE A 108 11.28 -3.88 -12.97
C PHE A 108 12.55 -3.26 -13.53
N ASP A 109 13.15 -3.98 -14.48
CA ASP A 109 14.12 -3.41 -15.39
C ASP A 109 13.37 -2.51 -16.39
N LEU A 110 13.92 -1.32 -16.61
CA LEU A 110 13.34 -0.25 -17.43
C LEU A 110 14.03 -0.08 -18.79
N ASN A 111 14.95 -0.99 -19.15
CA ASN A 111 15.70 -0.93 -20.40
C ASN A 111 14.84 -1.22 -21.66
N ASP A 112 13.77 -2.01 -21.51
CA ASP A 112 12.84 -2.33 -22.61
C ASP A 112 11.62 -1.40 -22.57
N LEU A 113 11.62 -0.40 -23.45
CA LEU A 113 10.60 0.65 -23.48
C LEU A 113 9.19 0.11 -23.77
N GLU A 114 9.06 -0.88 -24.64
CA GLU A 114 7.75 -1.40 -25.03
C GLU A 114 7.13 -2.22 -23.89
N ARG A 115 7.96 -3.01 -23.21
CA ARG A 115 7.59 -3.67 -21.97
C ARG A 115 7.22 -2.67 -20.88
N VAL A 116 7.96 -1.56 -20.74
CA VAL A 116 7.66 -0.50 -19.76
C VAL A 116 6.29 0.11 -20.00
N LYS A 117 5.93 0.46 -21.25
CA LYS A 117 4.58 0.98 -21.57
C LYS A 117 3.48 -0.01 -21.17
N LYS A 118 3.66 -1.29 -21.48
CA LYS A 118 2.70 -2.34 -21.09
C LYS A 118 2.58 -2.47 -19.56
N LEU A 119 3.69 -2.33 -18.83
CA LEU A 119 3.69 -2.34 -17.37
C LEU A 119 2.99 -1.11 -16.78
N ILE A 120 3.16 0.07 -17.39
CA ILE A 120 2.42 1.30 -17.03
C ILE A 120 0.92 1.06 -17.15
N ASP A 121 0.45 0.60 -18.32
CA ASP A 121 -0.98 0.39 -18.57
C ASP A 121 -1.59 -0.64 -17.64
N ASN A 122 -0.90 -1.77 -17.40
CA ASN A 122 -1.37 -2.77 -16.45
C ASN A 122 -1.41 -2.23 -15.01
N SER A 123 -0.43 -1.39 -14.63
CA SER A 123 -0.37 -0.80 -13.29
C SER A 123 -1.47 0.24 -13.08
N LEU A 124 -1.74 1.08 -14.08
CA LEU A 124 -2.86 2.03 -14.09
C LEU A 124 -4.20 1.31 -14.02
N TYR A 125 -4.40 0.30 -14.86
CA TYR A 125 -5.60 -0.52 -14.84
C TYR A 125 -5.85 -1.15 -13.46
N TYR A 126 -4.80 -1.71 -12.85
CA TYR A 126 -4.90 -2.26 -11.50
C TYR A 126 -5.24 -1.17 -10.46
N TYR A 127 -4.55 -0.04 -10.50
CA TYR A 127 -4.83 1.11 -9.62
C TYR A 127 -6.31 1.49 -9.69
N ILE A 128 -6.85 1.67 -10.90
CA ILE A 128 -8.25 2.04 -11.14
C ILE A 128 -9.19 1.01 -10.52
N ILE A 129 -9.02 -0.28 -10.81
CA ILE A 129 -9.96 -1.30 -10.29
C ILE A 129 -9.86 -1.43 -8.77
N PHE A 130 -8.65 -1.38 -8.21
CA PHE A 130 -8.46 -1.44 -6.76
C PHE A 130 -9.22 -0.31 -6.08
N TYR A 131 -9.01 0.93 -6.53
CA TYR A 131 -9.61 2.10 -5.87
C TYR A 131 -11.07 2.32 -6.22
N ASN A 132 -11.58 1.85 -7.37
CA ASN A 132 -13.01 1.79 -7.64
C ASN A 132 -13.75 0.97 -6.56
N LYS A 133 -13.18 -0.19 -6.19
CA LYS A 133 -13.77 -1.06 -5.16
C LYS A 133 -13.63 -0.45 -3.76
N VAL A 134 -12.55 0.27 -3.50
CA VAL A 134 -12.37 1.06 -2.26
C VAL A 134 -13.45 2.13 -2.18
N GLN A 135 -13.69 2.89 -3.26
CA GLN A 135 -14.70 3.95 -3.32
C GLN A 135 -16.11 3.41 -2.99
N GLN A 136 -16.48 2.26 -3.55
CA GLN A 136 -17.76 1.60 -3.26
C GLN A 136 -17.97 1.24 -1.78
N ASN A 137 -16.88 1.14 -1.00
CA ASN A 137 -16.91 0.77 0.41
C ASN A 137 -16.48 1.91 1.34
N LYS A 138 -16.37 3.15 0.84
CA LYS A 138 -15.78 4.29 1.54
C LYS A 138 -16.37 4.55 2.93
N GLY A 139 -17.69 4.44 3.08
CA GLY A 139 -18.36 4.64 4.37
C GLY A 139 -17.94 3.65 5.46
N LYS A 140 -17.32 2.52 5.11
CA LYS A 140 -16.95 1.42 6.02
C LYS A 140 -15.45 1.35 6.31
N ILE A 141 -14.66 2.29 5.81
CA ILE A 141 -13.19 2.30 5.89
C ILE A 141 -12.67 3.68 6.28
N VAL A 142 -11.42 3.77 6.74
CA VAL A 142 -10.66 5.03 6.81
C VAL A 142 -9.74 5.09 5.60
N ILE A 143 -9.66 6.26 4.96
CA ILE A 143 -8.72 6.51 3.87
C ILE A 143 -7.67 7.50 4.37
N SER A 144 -6.41 7.26 4.05
CA SER A 144 -5.34 8.22 4.27
C SER A 144 -4.47 8.34 3.03
N ASP A 145 -4.21 9.58 2.61
CA ASP A 145 -3.28 9.82 1.53
C ASP A 145 -1.82 9.65 1.99
N PHE A 146 -0.92 9.60 1.02
CA PHE A 146 0.49 9.37 1.25
C PHE A 146 1.12 10.42 2.17
N VAL A 147 0.83 11.71 1.97
CA VAL A 147 1.43 12.82 2.72
C VAL A 147 0.97 12.76 4.17
N GLN A 148 -0.34 12.60 4.38
CA GLN A 148 -0.91 12.43 5.71
C GLN A 148 -0.32 11.18 6.40
N THR A 149 -0.20 10.06 5.68
CA THR A 149 0.35 8.82 6.25
C THR A 149 1.78 8.97 6.75
N ILE A 150 2.63 9.77 6.07
CA ILE A 150 4.05 9.89 6.45
C ILE A 150 4.34 11.07 7.37
N ASN A 151 3.54 12.14 7.32
CA ASN A 151 3.80 13.37 8.08
C ASN A 151 2.83 13.57 9.27
N ASN A 152 1.59 13.07 9.17
CA ASN A 152 0.51 13.31 10.12
C ASN A 152 -0.15 11.99 10.57
N TYR A 153 0.68 11.02 10.95
CA TYR A 153 0.23 9.65 11.25
C TYR A 153 -0.51 9.52 12.59
N ASP A 154 -0.38 10.48 13.49
CA ASP A 154 -1.26 10.67 14.64
C ASP A 154 -2.71 10.86 14.23
N LEU A 155 -2.97 11.74 13.24
CA LEU A 155 -4.31 11.97 12.72
C LEU A 155 -4.88 10.70 12.09
N VAL A 156 -4.05 9.91 11.42
CA VAL A 156 -4.47 8.61 10.85
C VAL A 156 -4.91 7.64 11.95
N ILE A 157 -4.14 7.53 13.04
CA ILE A 157 -4.52 6.69 14.18
C ILE A 157 -5.81 7.21 14.82
N ASN A 158 -5.94 8.52 15.03
CA ASN A 158 -7.13 9.15 15.58
C ASN A 158 -8.36 8.89 14.74
N ASN A 159 -8.28 9.04 13.42
CA ASN A 159 -9.39 8.77 12.50
C ASN A 159 -9.84 7.30 12.56
N VAL A 160 -8.89 6.36 12.69
CA VAL A 160 -9.21 4.93 12.88
C VAL A 160 -9.91 4.72 14.23
N ASN A 161 -9.37 5.27 15.31
CA ASN A 161 -9.97 5.18 16.64
C ASN A 161 -11.37 5.76 16.69
N GLN A 162 -11.58 6.96 16.16
CA GLN A 162 -12.86 7.64 16.14
C GLN A 162 -13.89 6.87 15.31
N LYS A 163 -13.53 6.39 14.11
CA LYS A 163 -14.48 5.71 13.21
C LYS A 163 -14.91 4.34 13.74
N PHE A 164 -13.99 3.60 14.35
CA PHE A 164 -14.20 2.20 14.72
C PHE A 164 -14.30 1.96 16.24
N GLY A 165 -14.24 3.00 17.06
CA GLY A 165 -14.25 2.88 18.52
C GLY A 165 -13.02 2.15 19.08
N THR A 166 -11.90 2.16 18.35
CA THR A 166 -10.66 1.52 18.82
C THR A 166 -9.85 2.45 19.71
N SER A 167 -8.85 1.88 20.39
CA SER A 167 -8.00 2.59 21.34
C SER A 167 -6.51 2.51 21.00
N PHE A 168 -6.14 2.42 19.71
CA PHE A 168 -4.73 2.38 19.30
C PHE A 168 -3.96 3.58 19.88
N LYS A 169 -2.76 3.34 20.44
CA LYS A 169 -1.93 4.39 21.03
C LYS A 169 -1.47 5.37 19.95
N VAL A 170 -1.91 6.61 20.07
CA VAL A 170 -1.50 7.71 19.20
C VAL A 170 -0.01 7.98 19.35
N ILE A 171 0.68 8.10 18.22
CA ILE A 171 2.12 8.38 18.14
C ILE A 171 2.29 9.77 17.56
N ILE A 172 2.88 10.68 18.33
CA ILE A 172 3.08 12.06 17.90
C ILE A 172 4.20 12.14 16.84
N PRO A 173 3.95 12.79 15.68
CA PRO A 173 4.96 13.03 14.67
C PRO A 173 6.20 13.70 15.24
N ASN A 174 7.35 13.05 15.06
CA ASN A 174 8.64 13.64 15.34
C ASN A 174 9.75 12.91 14.57
N LYS A 175 10.88 13.61 14.45
CA LYS A 175 12.03 13.16 13.68
C LYS A 175 12.61 11.82 14.16
N LYS A 176 12.66 11.60 15.48
CA LYS A 176 13.18 10.36 16.07
C LYS A 176 12.34 9.14 15.67
N VAL A 177 11.01 9.26 15.76
CA VAL A 177 10.10 8.18 15.37
C VAL A 177 10.21 7.91 13.87
N GLU A 178 10.27 8.96 13.06
CA GLU A 178 10.45 8.82 11.61
C GLU A 178 11.75 8.09 11.28
N ASP A 179 12.87 8.48 11.87
CA ASP A 179 14.17 7.87 11.62
C ASP A 179 14.19 6.38 12.05
N GLU A 180 13.59 6.04 13.20
CA GLU A 180 13.39 4.65 13.64
C GLU A 180 12.57 3.83 12.63
N VAL A 181 11.47 4.41 12.12
CA VAL A 181 10.60 3.76 11.13
C VAL A 181 11.34 3.57 9.81
N PHE A 182 12.04 4.61 9.33
CA PHE A 182 12.81 4.54 8.10
C PHE A 182 13.97 3.54 8.21
N ALA A 183 14.66 3.45 9.35
CA ALA A 183 15.68 2.43 9.59
C ALA A 183 15.10 1.02 9.44
N LYS A 184 13.96 0.73 10.09
CA LYS A 184 13.27 -0.57 9.94
C LYS A 184 12.81 -0.85 8.52
N ILE A 185 12.38 0.16 7.78
CA ILE A 185 12.01 0.03 6.36
C ILE A 185 13.26 -0.31 5.54
N LYS A 186 14.40 0.33 5.80
CA LYS A 186 15.67 0.03 5.14
C LYS A 186 16.09 -1.41 5.40
N GLU A 187 16.16 -1.84 6.66
CA GLU A 187 16.49 -3.23 7.05
C GLU A 187 15.61 -4.27 6.35
N ALA A 188 14.29 -4.07 6.37
CA ALA A 188 13.34 -4.98 5.73
C ALA A 188 13.47 -5.02 4.19
N ASN A 189 14.04 -3.98 3.58
CA ASN A 189 14.36 -3.96 2.15
C ASN A 189 15.71 -4.62 1.87
N PHE A 190 16.73 -4.39 2.70
CA PHE A 190 18.05 -5.01 2.57
C PHE A 190 17.99 -6.54 2.72
N ALA A 191 17.18 -7.05 3.66
CA ALA A 191 16.98 -8.49 3.84
C ALA A 191 16.28 -9.20 2.65
N LYS A 192 15.80 -8.47 1.64
CA LYS A 192 15.01 -9.00 0.51
C LYS A 192 15.65 -8.80 -0.86
N VAL A 193 16.81 -8.15 -0.94
CA VAL A 193 17.39 -7.71 -2.21
C VAL A 193 18.89 -7.99 -2.21
N ASN A 194 19.38 -8.81 -3.16
CA ASN A 194 20.80 -8.80 -3.53
C ASN A 194 21.14 -7.37 -3.98
N PHE A 195 22.08 -6.74 -3.27
CA PHE A 195 22.51 -5.34 -3.32
C PHE A 195 22.25 -4.62 -4.66
N ASP A 196 21.07 -4.03 -4.81
CA ASP A 196 20.72 -3.16 -5.94
C ASP A 196 20.05 -1.90 -5.39
N GLU A 197 20.80 -0.81 -5.34
CA GLU A 197 20.37 0.48 -4.79
C GLU A 197 19.12 1.04 -5.47
N LYS A 198 18.89 0.72 -6.76
CA LYS A 198 17.68 1.12 -7.49
C LYS A 198 16.43 0.51 -6.86
N LYS A 199 16.56 -0.69 -6.29
CA LYS A 199 15.48 -1.38 -5.59
C LYS A 199 15.31 -0.88 -4.16
N LEU A 200 16.09 0.05 -3.61
CA LEU A 200 15.78 0.58 -2.27
C LEU A 200 14.55 1.51 -2.29
N ALA A 201 13.77 1.55 -1.21
CA ALA A 201 12.62 2.45 -1.10
C ALA A 201 13.01 3.90 -0.76
N ILE A 202 14.25 4.30 -1.02
CA ILE A 202 14.85 5.60 -0.66
C ILE A 202 15.00 6.44 -1.95
N PRO A 203 14.68 7.75 -1.92
CA PRO A 203 14.99 8.67 -3.03
C PRO A 203 16.49 8.74 -3.31
N SER A 204 16.91 8.69 -4.58
CA SER A 204 18.29 8.95 -5.03
C SER A 204 18.26 9.78 -6.32
N GLU A 205 19.36 10.47 -6.67
CA GLU A 205 19.41 11.30 -7.88
C GLU A 205 19.16 10.51 -9.16
N LYS A 206 19.74 9.31 -9.31
CA LYS A 206 19.43 8.40 -10.42
C LYS A 206 17.94 8.05 -10.54
N LYS A 207 17.18 8.06 -9.43
CA LYS A 207 15.73 7.85 -9.46
C LYS A 207 14.96 9.09 -9.93
N LYS A 208 15.52 10.30 -9.84
CA LYS A 208 14.86 11.52 -10.30
C LYS A 208 14.73 11.52 -11.82
N ASP A 209 15.79 11.18 -12.55
CA ASP A 209 15.78 11.13 -14.03
C ASP A 209 14.92 9.99 -14.56
N GLU A 210 15.02 8.79 -13.97
CA GLU A 210 14.15 7.67 -14.30
C GLU A 210 12.69 7.99 -14.01
N LYS A 211 12.40 8.69 -12.90
CA LYS A 211 11.04 9.13 -12.55
C LYS A 211 10.52 10.19 -13.53
N TYR A 212 11.37 11.08 -14.02
CA TYR A 212 10.98 12.06 -15.05
C TYR A 212 10.62 11.37 -16.36
N LYS A 213 11.50 10.48 -16.87
CA LYS A 213 11.24 9.70 -18.10
C LYS A 213 9.97 8.85 -17.98
N LEU A 214 9.82 8.11 -16.88
CA LEU A 214 8.61 7.34 -16.60
C LEU A 214 7.38 8.23 -16.46
N GLY A 215 7.52 9.40 -15.83
CA GLY A 215 6.44 10.35 -15.63
C GLY A 215 5.82 10.75 -16.97
N THR A 216 6.66 11.14 -17.94
CA THR A 216 6.20 11.47 -19.30
C THR A 216 5.48 10.30 -19.97
N LEU A 217 5.96 9.06 -19.81
CA LEU A 217 5.29 7.89 -20.36
C LEU A 217 3.95 7.59 -19.67
N ILE A 218 3.88 7.73 -18.35
CA ILE A 218 2.66 7.54 -17.57
C ILE A 218 1.61 8.56 -17.98
N LEU A 219 1.98 9.82 -18.11
CA LEU A 219 1.07 10.91 -18.53
C LEU A 219 0.50 10.66 -19.95
N LYS A 220 1.25 10.01 -20.84
CA LYS A 220 0.80 9.66 -22.19
C LYS A 220 -0.14 8.46 -22.24
N SER A 221 -0.27 7.68 -21.17
CA SER A 221 -1.19 6.54 -21.15
C SER A 221 -2.64 7.01 -21.17
N LYS A 222 -3.46 6.38 -22.02
CA LYS A 222 -4.92 6.62 -22.11
C LYS A 222 -5.67 6.31 -20.80
N LEU A 223 -5.05 5.59 -19.86
CA LEU A 223 -5.64 5.24 -18.57
C LEU A 223 -5.29 6.24 -17.46
N TYR A 224 -4.35 7.16 -17.69
CA TYR A 224 -3.87 8.05 -16.63
C TYR A 224 -4.95 8.98 -16.09
N ASP A 225 -5.72 9.63 -16.97
CA ASP A 225 -6.80 10.51 -16.52
C ASP A 225 -7.87 9.78 -15.70
N LYS A 226 -8.21 8.54 -16.08
CA LYS A 226 -9.11 7.70 -15.29
C LYS A 226 -8.54 7.43 -13.90
N ALA A 227 -7.26 7.07 -13.79
CA ALA A 227 -6.61 6.86 -12.50
C ALA A 227 -6.57 8.14 -11.65
N ARG A 228 -6.33 9.30 -12.26
CA ARG A 228 -6.32 10.61 -11.60
C ARG A 228 -7.70 11.00 -11.08
N ILE A 229 -8.76 10.78 -11.85
CA ILE A 229 -10.14 11.02 -11.44
C ILE A 229 -10.50 10.13 -10.23
N ILE A 230 -10.19 8.83 -10.30
CA ILE A 230 -10.43 7.92 -9.17
C ILE A 230 -9.65 8.32 -7.93
N TYR A 231 -8.40 8.76 -8.07
CA TYR A 231 -7.62 9.28 -6.95
C TYR A 231 -8.31 10.47 -6.26
N LYS A 232 -8.75 11.46 -7.04
CA LYS A 232 -9.49 12.63 -6.52
C LYS A 232 -10.76 12.21 -5.81
N ASN A 233 -11.59 11.41 -6.48
CA ASN A 233 -12.84 10.92 -5.92
C ASN A 233 -12.64 10.20 -4.58
N VAL A 234 -11.60 9.37 -4.46
CA VAL A 234 -11.32 8.63 -3.22
C VAL A 234 -10.87 9.54 -2.09
N ILE A 235 -10.19 10.65 -2.37
CA ILE A 235 -9.72 11.60 -1.34
C ILE A 235 -10.80 12.62 -0.97
N GLU A 236 -11.53 13.18 -1.93
CA GLU A 236 -12.41 14.34 -1.74
C GLU A 236 -13.79 14.00 -1.14
N SER A 237 -14.22 12.73 -1.16
CA SER A 237 -15.52 12.31 -0.58
C SER A 237 -15.47 11.94 0.91
#